data_AF-A0A0S8AWS3-F1
#
_entry.id   AF-A0A0S8AWS3-F1
#
_cell.length_a   1.000
_cell.length_b   1.000
_cell.length_c   1.000
_cell.angle_alpha   90.00
_cell.angle_beta   90.00
_cell.angle_gamma   90.00
#
_symmetry.space_group_name_H-M   'P 1'
#
loop_
_entity.id
_entity.type
_entity.pdbx_description
1 polymer ?
#
loop_
_entity_poly.entity_id
_entity_poly.type
_entity_poly.pdbx_seq_one_letter_code
_entity_poly.pdbx_strand_id
1 'polypeptide(L)'
;LRYPAYACGVARIRPSLGRVAAFNATAPAERPPTVQLMSVQGPIAREVRDLRLALGAMAAHDARDPWWVPAPLAGEHAQRPIRVGVCKTPAGVPCAPAVSQAIDAAAKILADAGYDVEAIDPPHVAELAELWRRVIFTDTSVLMGDVIRTKGSPDINQVYEGYVAAGKPYDLAGYVRALAERTRLLRAWSVFMEDVPLVLAPVSQLPPFPQGEDLKGEARVKRMLDEQSMLYAVNLLGLPAAAVPTGLHDGVPIGVQIIGPRFREDLCLDAAQAIEGAVGVLAERLLERA
;
A
#
# COMPACT_ATOMS: atom_id res chain seq x y z
N LEU A 1 -1.69 6.68 1.47
CA LEU A 1 -2.78 6.51 0.48
C LEU A 1 -3.72 5.32 0.77
N ARG A 2 -3.23 4.09 0.94
CA ARG A 2 -4.09 2.92 1.26
C ARG A 2 -4.67 2.95 2.68
N TYR A 3 -3.87 3.28 3.68
CA TYR A 3 -4.34 3.36 5.07
C TYR A 3 -5.48 4.37 5.32
N PRO A 4 -5.42 5.64 4.84
CA PRO A 4 -6.56 6.55 5.03
C PRO A 4 -7.82 6.09 4.29
N ALA A 5 -7.69 5.46 3.10
CA ALA A 5 -8.84 4.90 2.41
C ALA A 5 -9.52 3.77 3.22
N TYR A 6 -8.71 2.91 3.85
CA TYR A 6 -9.17 1.88 4.77
C TYR A 6 -9.85 2.47 6.02
N ALA A 7 -9.25 3.49 6.64
CA ALA A 7 -9.82 4.14 7.82
C ALA A 7 -11.14 4.89 7.53
N CYS A 8 -11.29 5.39 6.31
CA CYS A 8 -12.47 6.16 5.89
C CYS A 8 -13.53 5.34 5.14
N GLY A 9 -13.30 4.05 4.88
CA GLY A 9 -14.26 3.19 4.19
C GLY A 9 -14.50 3.55 2.73
N VAL A 10 -13.44 3.96 2.01
CA VAL A 10 -13.49 4.35 0.61
C VAL A 10 -12.53 3.52 -0.25
N ALA A 11 -12.80 3.45 -1.55
CA ALA A 11 -11.97 2.74 -2.51
C ALA A 11 -10.73 3.55 -2.89
N ARG A 12 -9.65 2.86 -3.27
CA ARG A 12 -8.35 3.46 -3.58
C ARG A 12 -7.56 2.59 -4.55
N ILE A 13 -6.81 3.18 -5.48
CA ILE A 13 -5.73 2.49 -6.22
C ILE A 13 -4.39 3.17 -5.97
N ARG A 14 -3.45 2.42 -5.39
CA ARG A 14 -2.03 2.75 -5.50
C ARG A 14 -1.56 2.25 -6.85
N PRO A 15 -1.15 3.14 -7.78
CA PRO A 15 -0.62 2.66 -9.03
C PRO A 15 0.84 2.23 -8.88
N SER A 16 1.33 1.61 -9.93
CA SER A 16 2.72 1.25 -10.13
C SER A 16 3.60 2.49 -10.11
N LEU A 17 4.85 2.32 -9.66
CA LEU A 17 5.84 3.37 -9.81
C LEU A 17 6.00 3.74 -11.30
N GLY A 18 5.86 5.03 -11.62
CA GLY A 18 5.95 5.57 -12.97
C GLY A 18 4.62 5.66 -13.73
N ARG A 19 3.51 5.15 -13.19
CA ARG A 19 2.18 5.25 -13.82
C ARG A 19 1.63 6.68 -13.87
N VAL A 20 1.77 7.40 -12.76
CA VAL A 20 1.32 8.79 -12.60
C VAL A 20 2.55 9.63 -12.34
N ALA A 21 2.74 10.68 -13.15
CA ALA A 21 3.80 11.64 -12.97
C ALA A 21 3.67 12.35 -11.61
N ALA A 22 4.80 12.58 -10.96
CA ALA A 22 4.93 13.12 -9.62
C ALA A 22 5.74 14.42 -9.59
N PHE A 23 5.94 15.07 -10.73
CA PHE A 23 6.50 16.42 -10.79
C PHE A 23 5.62 17.39 -10.01
N ASN A 24 6.22 18.18 -9.13
CA ASN A 24 5.52 19.20 -8.35
C ASN A 24 6.15 20.57 -8.59
N ALA A 25 5.45 21.42 -9.36
CA ALA A 25 5.91 22.75 -9.72
C ALA A 25 6.10 23.71 -8.52
N THR A 26 5.50 23.40 -7.37
CA THR A 26 5.60 24.22 -6.15
C THR A 26 6.61 23.67 -5.14
N ALA A 27 7.24 22.51 -5.42
CA ALA A 27 8.25 21.96 -4.52
C ALA A 27 9.51 22.83 -4.53
N PRO A 28 10.09 23.17 -3.37
CA PRO A 28 11.30 23.99 -3.29
C PRO A 28 12.58 23.20 -3.67
N ALA A 29 12.50 21.87 -3.71
CA ALA A 29 13.61 20.98 -4.04
C ALA A 29 13.07 19.63 -4.56
N GLU A 30 13.96 18.88 -5.21
CA GLU A 30 13.66 17.53 -5.72
C GLU A 30 13.53 16.49 -4.61
N ARG A 31 12.85 15.39 -4.93
CA ARG A 31 12.54 14.31 -3.97
C ARG A 31 13.81 13.50 -3.61
N PRO A 32 13.92 12.97 -2.38
CA PRO A 32 14.99 12.03 -2.01
C PRO A 32 15.01 10.75 -2.86
N PRO A 33 16.17 10.05 -2.96
CA PRO A 33 16.26 8.81 -3.71
C PRO A 33 15.22 7.75 -3.31
N THR A 34 14.96 7.52 -2.01
CA THR A 34 13.96 6.51 -1.61
C THR A 34 12.57 6.90 -2.08
N VAL A 35 12.18 8.17 -1.90
CA VAL A 35 10.86 8.67 -2.30
C VAL A 35 10.71 8.62 -3.83
N GLN A 36 11.76 8.88 -4.61
CA GLN A 36 11.76 8.66 -6.05
C GLN A 36 11.52 7.19 -6.42
N LEU A 37 12.04 6.24 -5.64
CA LEU A 37 11.98 4.80 -5.93
C LEU A 37 10.68 4.10 -5.49
N MET A 38 9.85 4.70 -4.63
CA MET A 38 8.71 4.01 -4.02
C MET A 38 7.44 4.86 -3.85
N SER A 39 7.54 6.20 -3.86
CA SER A 39 6.39 7.08 -3.72
C SER A 39 5.65 7.24 -5.04
N VAL A 40 4.33 7.26 -4.97
CA VAL A 40 3.45 7.35 -6.13
C VAL A 40 2.25 8.23 -5.81
N GLN A 41 1.70 8.87 -6.83
CA GLN A 41 0.41 9.55 -6.75
C GLN A 41 -0.69 8.61 -7.22
N GLY A 42 -1.90 8.73 -6.66
CA GLY A 42 -3.03 7.93 -7.15
C GLY A 42 -4.35 8.35 -6.50
N PRO A 43 -5.49 8.03 -7.12
CA PRO A 43 -6.79 8.50 -6.67
C PRO A 43 -7.29 7.74 -5.43
N ILE A 44 -8.16 8.42 -4.67
CA ILE A 44 -9.05 7.86 -3.66
C ILE A 44 -10.45 8.29 -4.09
N ALA A 45 -11.40 7.37 -4.12
CA ALA A 45 -12.77 7.64 -4.56
C ALA A 45 -13.77 6.79 -3.76
N ARG A 46 -15.06 7.11 -3.88
CA ARG A 46 -16.11 6.39 -3.16
C ARG A 46 -16.24 4.94 -3.64
N GLU A 47 -16.00 4.69 -4.92
CA GLU A 47 -16.21 3.41 -5.59
C GLU A 47 -15.15 3.12 -6.66
N VAL A 48 -15.04 1.87 -7.08
CA VAL A 48 -13.99 1.38 -7.99
C VAL A 48 -14.10 1.99 -9.40
N ARG A 49 -15.32 2.23 -9.91
CA ARG A 49 -15.50 2.86 -11.23
C ARG A 49 -14.87 4.26 -11.31
N ASP A 50 -14.99 5.04 -10.23
CA ASP A 50 -14.43 6.40 -10.15
C ASP A 50 -12.91 6.37 -10.11
N LEU A 51 -12.32 5.33 -9.49
CA LEU A 51 -10.88 5.12 -9.50
C LEU A 51 -10.34 4.91 -10.92
N ARG A 52 -11.06 4.16 -11.77
CA ARG A 52 -10.65 3.93 -13.17
C ARG A 52 -10.62 5.22 -13.96
N LEU A 53 -11.68 6.02 -13.84
CA LEU A 53 -11.79 7.32 -14.50
C LEU A 53 -10.67 8.26 -14.03
N ALA A 54 -10.50 8.39 -12.71
CA ALA A 54 -9.49 9.27 -12.13
C ALA A 54 -8.07 8.81 -12.46
N LEU A 55 -7.78 7.50 -12.39
CA LEU A 55 -6.46 6.97 -12.76
C LEU A 55 -6.16 7.23 -14.24
N GLY A 56 -7.15 7.07 -15.12
CA GLY A 56 -6.98 7.37 -16.55
C GLY A 56 -6.63 8.83 -16.80
N ALA A 57 -7.29 9.76 -16.11
CA ALA A 57 -6.97 11.18 -16.19
C ALA A 57 -5.59 11.52 -15.59
N MET A 58 -5.22 10.89 -14.47
CA MET A 58 -3.95 11.13 -13.78
C MET A 58 -2.73 10.52 -14.49
N ALA A 59 -2.91 9.45 -15.28
CA ALA A 59 -1.81 8.75 -15.95
C ALA A 59 -1.31 9.43 -17.23
N ALA A 60 -1.78 10.65 -17.54
CA ALA A 60 -1.37 11.41 -18.70
C ALA A 60 0.14 11.64 -18.74
N HIS A 61 0.70 11.74 -19.95
CA HIS A 61 2.11 12.03 -20.18
C HIS A 61 2.49 13.39 -19.58
N ASP A 62 3.59 13.42 -18.84
CA ASP A 62 4.23 14.64 -18.37
C ASP A 62 5.76 14.51 -18.52
N ALA A 63 6.32 15.24 -19.48
CA ALA A 63 7.75 15.21 -19.78
C ALA A 63 8.64 15.77 -18.65
N ARG A 64 8.04 16.45 -17.65
CA ARG A 64 8.78 16.97 -16.49
C ARG A 64 9.09 15.90 -15.45
N ASP A 65 8.42 14.75 -15.50
CA ASP A 65 8.77 13.61 -14.68
C ASP A 65 9.49 12.53 -15.53
N PRO A 66 10.82 12.42 -15.44
CA PRO A 66 11.58 11.43 -16.21
C PRO A 66 11.29 9.97 -15.79
N TRP A 67 10.57 9.76 -14.68
CA TRP A 67 10.18 8.44 -14.21
C TRP A 67 8.81 7.98 -14.72
N TRP A 68 8.08 8.84 -15.44
CA TRP A 68 6.82 8.44 -16.07
C TRP A 68 7.06 7.37 -17.13
N VAL A 69 6.18 6.37 -17.17
CA VAL A 69 6.25 5.25 -18.10
C VAL A 69 4.99 5.24 -18.97
N PRO A 70 5.12 5.19 -20.32
CA PRO A 70 3.99 5.09 -21.25
C PRO A 70 3.37 3.68 -21.25
N ALA A 71 3.09 3.12 -20.08
CA ALA A 71 2.47 1.82 -19.96
C ALA A 71 0.97 1.93 -20.34
N PRO A 72 0.40 0.93 -21.04
CA PRO A 72 -1.05 0.85 -21.25
C PRO A 72 -1.82 0.80 -19.91
N LEU A 73 -3.03 1.37 -19.87
CA LEU A 73 -3.91 1.31 -18.68
C LEU A 73 -4.58 -0.07 -18.51
N ALA A 74 -4.85 -0.73 -19.63
CA ALA A 74 -5.30 -2.11 -19.68
C ALA A 74 -4.18 -2.95 -20.30
N GLY A 75 -3.81 -4.03 -19.64
CA GLY A 75 -2.86 -4.99 -20.19
C GLY A 75 -3.51 -5.93 -21.20
N GLU A 76 -2.72 -6.87 -21.70
CA GLU A 76 -3.26 -8.02 -22.43
C GLU A 76 -4.19 -8.84 -21.52
N HIS A 77 -5.15 -9.52 -22.15
CA HIS A 77 -6.09 -10.39 -21.44
C HIS A 77 -5.30 -11.48 -20.71
N ALA A 78 -5.41 -11.50 -19.38
CA ALA A 78 -4.81 -12.56 -18.58
C ALA A 78 -5.54 -13.89 -18.84
N GLN A 79 -4.79 -14.98 -18.91
CA GLN A 79 -5.37 -16.31 -18.98
C GLN A 79 -6.20 -16.57 -17.72
N ARG A 80 -7.37 -17.19 -17.90
CA ARG A 80 -8.28 -17.55 -16.80
C ARG A 80 -8.19 -19.05 -16.49
N PRO A 81 -8.38 -19.45 -15.22
CA PRO A 81 -8.62 -18.58 -14.06
C PRO A 81 -7.37 -17.81 -13.63
N ILE A 82 -7.56 -16.59 -13.11
CA ILE A 82 -6.44 -15.80 -12.56
C ILE A 82 -6.20 -16.28 -11.12
N ARG A 83 -4.97 -16.65 -10.81
CA ARG A 83 -4.57 -17.05 -9.46
C ARG A 83 -4.51 -15.86 -8.51
N VAL A 84 -5.05 -16.04 -7.31
CA VAL A 84 -5.08 -15.09 -6.21
C VAL A 84 -4.52 -15.77 -4.96
N GLY A 85 -3.34 -15.34 -4.54
CA GLY A 85 -2.74 -15.76 -3.28
C GLY A 85 -3.33 -14.97 -2.10
N VAL A 86 -3.85 -15.66 -1.10
CA VAL A 86 -4.41 -15.07 0.12
C VAL A 86 -3.39 -15.08 1.25
N CYS A 87 -3.03 -13.90 1.74
CA CYS A 87 -2.10 -13.72 2.84
C CYS A 87 -2.79 -13.11 4.07
N LYS A 88 -2.80 -13.84 5.19
CA LYS A 88 -3.37 -13.40 6.49
C LYS A 88 -2.33 -13.15 7.58
N THR A 89 -1.09 -13.53 7.33
CA THR A 89 0.02 -13.44 8.30
C THR A 89 1.20 -12.69 7.68
N PRO A 90 1.00 -11.48 7.12
CA PRO A 90 2.11 -10.75 6.51
C PRO A 90 3.21 -10.52 7.55
N ALA A 91 4.45 -10.77 7.14
CA ALA A 91 5.63 -10.76 8.01
C ALA A 91 5.56 -11.75 9.21
N GLY A 92 4.77 -12.82 9.09
CA GLY A 92 4.58 -13.82 10.16
C GLY A 92 3.70 -13.34 11.32
N VAL A 93 3.06 -12.17 11.20
CA VAL A 93 2.21 -11.60 12.25
C VAL A 93 0.73 -11.76 11.86
N PRO A 94 -0.08 -12.48 12.66
CA PRO A 94 -1.47 -12.75 12.32
C PRO A 94 -2.33 -11.49 12.36
N CYS A 95 -3.30 -11.42 11.45
CA CYS A 95 -4.35 -10.42 11.49
C CYS A 95 -5.29 -10.62 12.69
N ALA A 96 -5.85 -9.51 13.20
CA ALA A 96 -6.97 -9.56 14.12
C ALA A 96 -8.16 -10.35 13.52
N PRO A 97 -9.00 -11.00 14.34
CA PRO A 97 -10.10 -11.83 13.86
C PRO A 97 -11.00 -11.15 12.83
N ALA A 98 -11.39 -9.89 13.06
CA ALA A 98 -12.22 -9.13 12.13
C ALA A 98 -11.55 -8.92 10.75
N VAL A 99 -10.24 -8.64 10.74
CA VAL A 99 -9.47 -8.48 9.49
C VAL A 99 -9.32 -9.82 8.77
N SER A 100 -9.06 -10.90 9.51
CA SER A 100 -9.01 -12.26 8.96
C SER A 100 -10.35 -12.65 8.30
N GLN A 101 -11.47 -12.35 8.96
CA GLN A 101 -12.82 -12.60 8.42
C GLN A 101 -13.12 -11.75 7.18
N ALA A 102 -12.68 -10.49 7.14
CA ALA A 102 -12.80 -9.65 5.95
C ALA A 102 -12.01 -10.22 4.76
N ILE A 103 -10.82 -10.77 5.02
CA ILE A 103 -10.02 -11.48 4.01
C ILE A 103 -10.72 -12.76 3.54
N ASP A 104 -11.30 -13.54 4.45
CA ASP A 104 -12.05 -14.76 4.09
C ASP A 104 -13.26 -14.46 3.21
N ALA A 105 -14.03 -13.42 3.57
CA ALA A 105 -15.17 -12.99 2.79
C ALA A 105 -14.74 -12.53 1.39
N ALA A 106 -13.69 -11.72 1.28
CA ALA A 106 -13.15 -11.28 0.01
C ALA A 106 -12.61 -12.45 -0.83
N ALA A 107 -11.90 -13.40 -0.22
CA ALA A 107 -11.39 -14.60 -0.88
C ALA A 107 -12.54 -15.43 -1.45
N LYS A 108 -13.62 -15.62 -0.67
CA LYS A 108 -14.83 -16.30 -1.15
C LYS A 108 -15.48 -15.58 -2.33
N ILE A 109 -15.64 -14.25 -2.26
CA ILE A 109 -16.21 -13.47 -3.36
C ILE A 109 -15.39 -13.61 -4.64
N LEU A 110 -14.05 -13.58 -4.53
CA LEU A 110 -13.18 -13.79 -5.67
C LEU A 110 -13.31 -15.22 -6.24
N ALA A 111 -13.36 -16.23 -5.39
CA ALA A 111 -13.60 -17.60 -5.85
C ALA A 111 -14.95 -17.74 -6.59
N ASP A 112 -16.03 -17.16 -6.04
CA ASP A 112 -17.35 -17.15 -6.66
C ASP A 112 -17.36 -16.36 -7.99
N ALA A 113 -16.47 -15.37 -8.15
CA ALA A 113 -16.26 -14.61 -9.38
C ALA A 113 -15.34 -15.30 -10.41
N GLY A 114 -14.86 -16.52 -10.13
CA GLY A 114 -14.08 -17.34 -11.05
C GLY A 114 -12.56 -17.16 -10.96
N TYR A 115 -12.04 -16.57 -9.88
CA TYR A 115 -10.61 -16.56 -9.58
C TYR A 115 -10.20 -17.89 -8.93
N ASP A 116 -8.95 -18.31 -9.15
CA ASP A 116 -8.36 -19.46 -8.48
C ASP A 116 -7.68 -18.99 -7.19
N VAL A 117 -8.28 -19.30 -6.04
CA VAL A 117 -7.92 -18.68 -4.76
C VAL A 117 -7.23 -19.70 -3.86
N GLU A 118 -6.02 -19.40 -3.42
CA GLU A 118 -5.22 -20.28 -2.56
C GLU A 118 -4.54 -19.50 -1.43
N ALA A 119 -4.31 -20.15 -0.28
CA ALA A 119 -3.53 -19.55 0.79
C ALA A 119 -2.03 -19.59 0.46
N ILE A 120 -1.32 -18.48 0.70
CA ILE A 120 0.12 -18.37 0.45
C ILE A 120 0.86 -17.63 1.57
N ASP A 121 2.18 -17.79 1.59
CA ASP A 121 3.09 -16.87 2.26
C ASP A 121 3.92 -16.10 1.20
N PRO A 122 3.61 -14.81 0.93
CA PRO A 122 4.32 -14.04 -0.08
C PRO A 122 5.80 -13.87 0.29
N PRO A 123 6.70 -13.83 -0.70
CA PRO A 123 8.13 -13.87 -0.44
C PRO A 123 8.62 -12.63 0.32
N HIS A 124 9.42 -12.83 1.36
CA HIS A 124 10.22 -11.79 2.03
C HIS A 124 9.44 -10.59 2.61
N VAL A 125 8.16 -10.72 2.97
CA VAL A 125 7.35 -9.56 3.45
C VAL A 125 7.98 -8.85 4.66
N ALA A 126 8.48 -9.60 5.64
CA ALA A 126 9.14 -9.03 6.82
C ALA A 126 10.41 -8.24 6.45
N GLU A 127 11.24 -8.81 5.58
CA GLU A 127 12.47 -8.20 5.10
C GLU A 127 12.20 -6.94 4.27
N LEU A 128 11.18 -6.98 3.42
CA LEU A 128 10.72 -5.83 2.64
C LEU A 128 10.23 -4.68 3.52
N ALA A 129 9.40 -4.98 4.53
CA ALA A 129 8.90 -3.97 5.47
C ALA A 129 10.03 -3.35 6.30
N GLU A 130 10.97 -4.18 6.76
CA GLU A 130 12.16 -3.72 7.48
C GLU A 130 13.02 -2.81 6.59
N LEU A 131 13.36 -3.27 5.38
CA LEU A 131 14.18 -2.50 4.45
C LEU A 131 13.52 -1.16 4.13
N TRP A 132 12.21 -1.16 3.85
CA TRP A 132 11.44 0.07 3.60
C TRP A 132 11.60 1.06 4.74
N ARG A 133 11.34 0.61 5.96
CA ARG A 133 11.36 1.42 7.17
C ARG A 133 12.74 2.03 7.42
N ARG A 134 13.80 1.24 7.22
CA ARG A 134 15.16 1.73 7.44
C ARG A 134 15.57 2.76 6.40
N VAL A 135 15.31 2.51 5.11
CA VAL A 135 15.72 3.47 4.06
C VAL A 135 14.89 4.76 4.12
N ILE A 136 13.58 4.68 4.37
CA ILE A 136 12.73 5.89 4.41
C ILE A 136 13.05 6.80 5.59
N PHE A 137 13.32 6.22 6.77
CA PHE A 137 13.70 7.01 7.95
C PHE A 137 15.16 7.44 7.91
N THR A 138 16.02 6.79 7.13
CA THR A 138 17.33 7.35 6.77
C THR A 138 17.15 8.66 5.98
N ASP A 139 16.43 8.65 4.87
CA ASP A 139 16.20 9.85 4.05
C ASP A 139 15.47 10.95 4.83
N THR A 140 14.42 10.58 5.58
CA THR A 140 13.64 11.54 6.38
C THR A 140 14.51 12.18 7.45
N SER A 141 15.41 11.42 8.09
CA SER A 141 16.30 11.97 9.13
C SER A 141 17.27 13.01 8.59
N VAL A 142 17.74 12.84 7.36
CA VAL A 142 18.67 13.76 6.68
C VAL A 142 17.95 14.99 6.13
N LEU A 143 16.78 14.83 5.51
CA LEU A 143 16.14 15.90 4.74
C LEU A 143 15.06 16.67 5.49
N MET A 144 14.41 16.04 6.46
CA MET A 144 13.30 16.63 7.19
C MET A 144 13.52 16.68 8.71
N GLY A 145 14.51 15.96 9.23
CA GLY A 145 14.71 15.83 10.69
C GLY A 145 14.81 17.17 11.41
N ASP A 146 15.63 18.10 10.90
CA ASP A 146 15.79 19.41 11.52
C ASP A 146 14.53 20.28 11.40
N VAL A 147 13.83 20.20 10.27
CA VAL A 147 12.56 20.92 10.07
C VAL A 147 11.51 20.39 11.05
N ILE A 148 11.39 19.07 11.20
CA ILE A 148 10.46 18.44 12.13
C ILE A 148 10.78 18.86 13.56
N ARG A 149 12.04 18.74 14.00
CA ARG A 149 12.44 19.13 15.36
C ARG A 149 12.20 20.59 15.68
N THR A 150 12.42 21.49 14.71
CA THR A 150 12.32 22.94 14.94
C THR A 150 10.92 23.50 14.72
N LYS A 151 10.09 22.87 13.88
CA LYS A 151 8.74 23.37 13.51
C LYS A 151 7.60 22.48 13.98
N GLY A 152 7.87 21.22 14.29
CA GLY A 152 6.90 20.27 14.80
C GLY A 152 6.48 20.57 16.23
N SER A 153 5.25 20.22 16.57
CA SER A 153 4.76 20.22 17.95
C SER A 153 5.50 19.15 18.78
N PRO A 154 5.40 19.18 20.13
CA PRO A 154 5.92 18.11 20.98
C PRO A 154 5.43 16.71 20.54
N ASP A 155 4.14 16.60 20.20
CA ASP A 155 3.52 15.36 19.73
C ASP A 155 4.14 14.86 18.41
N ILE A 156 4.29 15.76 17.42
CA ILE A 156 4.93 15.42 16.13
C ILE A 156 6.36 14.95 16.35
N ASN A 157 7.11 15.63 17.21
CA ASN A 157 8.48 15.28 17.52
C ASN A 157 8.60 13.93 18.21
N GLN A 158 7.70 13.63 19.15
CA GLN A 158 7.65 12.33 19.82
C GLN A 158 7.41 11.19 18.82
N VAL A 159 6.42 11.35 17.93
CA VAL A 159 6.10 10.35 16.91
C VAL A 159 7.27 10.18 15.94
N TYR A 160 7.87 11.29 15.50
CA TYR A 160 9.02 11.28 14.61
C TYR A 160 10.23 10.56 15.22
N GLU A 161 10.59 10.84 16.48
CA GLU A 161 11.69 10.14 17.14
C GLU A 161 11.38 8.66 17.33
N GLY A 162 10.12 8.30 17.60
CA GLY A 162 9.68 6.89 17.60
C GLY A 162 9.87 6.21 16.24
N TYR A 163 9.58 6.91 15.15
CA TYR A 163 9.82 6.42 13.79
C TYR A 163 11.30 6.29 13.46
N VAL A 164 12.15 7.24 13.87
CA VAL A 164 13.61 7.18 13.69
C VAL A 164 14.20 6.01 14.48
N ALA A 165 13.83 5.87 15.75
CA ALA A 165 14.29 4.78 16.60
C ALA A 165 13.89 3.41 16.06
N ALA A 166 12.65 3.29 15.56
CA ALA A 166 12.21 2.14 14.80
C ALA A 166 13.10 1.97 13.55
N GLY A 167 13.20 2.99 12.71
CA GLY A 167 13.92 2.97 11.43
C GLY A 167 15.40 2.67 11.50
N LYS A 168 16.08 2.87 12.63
CA LYS A 168 17.54 2.62 12.76
C LYS A 168 18.32 3.09 11.52
N PRO A 169 18.35 4.42 11.27
CA PRO A 169 18.94 5.01 10.07
C PRO A 169 20.30 4.42 9.72
N TYR A 170 20.54 4.23 8.42
CA TYR A 170 21.81 3.76 7.93
C TYR A 170 22.85 4.88 7.89
N ASP A 171 24.12 4.49 8.01
CA ASP A 171 25.21 5.30 7.48
C ASP A 171 25.24 5.23 5.94
N LEU A 172 26.10 6.03 5.29
CA LEU A 172 26.16 6.07 3.82
C LEU A 172 26.43 4.69 3.21
N ALA A 173 27.40 3.94 3.76
CA ALA A 173 27.75 2.63 3.22
C ALA A 173 26.63 1.61 3.39
N GLY A 174 25.93 1.62 4.53
CA GLY A 174 24.74 0.82 4.78
C GLY A 174 23.59 1.19 3.85
N TYR A 175 23.38 2.48 3.60
CA TYR A 175 22.34 2.97 2.70
C TYR A 175 22.57 2.53 1.25
N VAL A 176 23.80 2.64 0.74
CA VAL A 176 24.15 2.16 -0.61
C VAL A 176 23.91 0.66 -0.74
N ARG A 177 24.34 -0.14 0.26
CA ARG A 177 24.10 -1.60 0.27
C ARG A 177 22.61 -1.93 0.35
N ALA A 178 21.85 -1.20 1.15
CA ALA A 178 20.40 -1.39 1.31
C ALA A 178 19.65 -1.12 0.00
N LEU A 179 20.02 -0.07 -0.74
CA LEU A 179 19.43 0.20 -2.06
C LEU A 179 19.82 -0.83 -3.12
N ALA A 180 21.05 -1.38 -3.07
CA ALA A 180 21.43 -2.48 -3.95
C ALA A 180 20.59 -3.75 -3.65
N GLU A 181 20.44 -4.07 -2.36
CA GLU A 181 19.70 -5.25 -1.86
C GLU A 181 18.23 -5.25 -2.28
N ARG A 182 17.63 -4.05 -2.34
CA ARG A 182 16.25 -3.87 -2.82
C ARG A 182 15.98 -4.61 -4.14
N THR A 183 16.93 -4.63 -5.06
CA THR A 183 16.76 -5.27 -6.38
C THR A 183 16.52 -6.78 -6.28
N ARG A 184 17.15 -7.47 -5.31
CA ARG A 184 16.90 -8.90 -5.08
C ARG A 184 15.45 -9.15 -4.71
N LEU A 185 14.89 -8.31 -3.84
CA LEU A 185 13.51 -8.42 -3.37
C LEU A 185 12.49 -8.09 -4.47
N LEU A 186 12.77 -7.07 -5.30
CA LEU A 186 11.93 -6.79 -6.49
C LEU A 186 11.89 -7.98 -7.44
N ARG A 187 13.04 -8.62 -7.68
CA ARG A 187 13.12 -9.79 -8.55
C ARG A 187 12.33 -10.96 -7.98
N ALA A 188 12.45 -11.23 -6.68
CA ALA A 188 11.70 -12.30 -6.02
C ALA A 188 10.19 -12.16 -6.23
N TRP A 189 9.64 -10.96 -6.04
CA TRP A 189 8.21 -10.69 -6.30
C TRP A 189 7.85 -10.71 -7.77
N SER A 190 8.72 -10.22 -8.66
CA SER A 190 8.45 -10.23 -10.10
C SER A 190 8.32 -11.66 -10.62
N VAL A 191 9.22 -12.57 -10.21
CA VAL A 191 9.14 -14.00 -10.58
C VAL A 191 7.93 -14.66 -9.93
N PHE A 192 7.69 -14.41 -8.64
CA PHE A 192 6.54 -14.96 -7.92
C PHE A 192 5.20 -14.58 -8.56
N MET A 193 5.07 -13.36 -9.09
CA MET A 193 3.84 -12.87 -9.72
C MET A 193 3.58 -13.42 -11.13
N GLU A 194 4.54 -14.11 -11.75
CA GLU A 194 4.27 -14.89 -12.96
C GLU A 194 3.34 -16.07 -12.65
N ASP A 195 3.51 -16.69 -11.48
CA ASP A 195 2.71 -17.83 -11.03
C ASP A 195 1.45 -17.41 -10.25
N VAL A 196 1.56 -16.36 -9.44
CA VAL A 196 0.48 -15.83 -8.59
C VAL A 196 0.29 -14.34 -8.88
N PRO A 197 -0.47 -13.99 -9.94
CA PRO A 197 -0.56 -12.61 -10.41
C PRO A 197 -1.16 -11.66 -9.37
N LEU A 198 -2.12 -12.12 -8.58
CA LEU A 198 -2.78 -11.29 -7.58
C LEU A 198 -2.51 -11.80 -6.17
N VAL A 199 -2.32 -10.85 -5.24
CA VAL A 199 -2.25 -11.14 -3.81
C VAL A 199 -3.36 -10.39 -3.09
N LEU A 200 -4.24 -11.13 -2.43
CA LEU A 200 -5.23 -10.61 -1.48
C LEU A 200 -4.59 -10.56 -0.08
N ALA A 201 -4.54 -9.36 0.51
CA ALA A 201 -3.88 -9.13 1.78
C ALA A 201 -4.62 -8.08 2.63
N PRO A 202 -4.36 -7.99 3.95
CA PRO A 202 -4.87 -6.90 4.77
C PRO A 202 -4.29 -5.55 4.33
N VAL A 203 -5.07 -4.46 4.40
CA VAL A 203 -4.51 -3.10 4.39
C VAL A 203 -3.74 -2.83 5.68
N SER A 204 -4.28 -3.29 6.81
CA SER A 204 -3.71 -3.24 8.15
C SER A 204 -4.10 -4.54 8.84
N GLN A 205 -3.20 -5.13 9.63
CA GLN A 205 -3.46 -6.36 10.38
C GLN A 205 -4.44 -6.13 11.53
N LEU A 206 -4.65 -4.87 11.93
CA LEU A 206 -5.69 -4.44 12.87
C LEU A 206 -6.73 -3.53 12.18
N PRO A 207 -7.95 -3.43 12.74
CA PRO A 207 -8.89 -2.35 12.45
C PRO A 207 -8.22 -0.96 12.48
N PRO A 208 -8.83 0.08 11.85
CA PRO A 208 -8.32 1.44 11.92
C PRO A 208 -7.96 1.85 13.35
N PHE A 209 -6.78 2.46 13.50
CA PHE A 209 -6.26 2.78 14.82
C PHE A 209 -7.06 3.91 15.45
N PRO A 210 -7.25 3.91 16.79
CA PRO A 210 -7.78 5.05 17.50
C PRO A 210 -6.93 6.32 17.27
N GLN A 211 -7.55 7.48 17.44
CA GLN A 211 -6.81 8.74 17.38
C GLN A 211 -5.72 8.78 18.48
N GLY A 212 -4.52 9.25 18.12
CA GLY A 212 -3.38 9.35 19.03
C GLY A 212 -2.72 8.02 19.37
N GLU A 213 -2.97 6.95 18.62
CA GLU A 213 -2.36 5.64 18.85
C GLU A 213 -0.82 5.68 18.77
N ASP A 214 -0.27 6.51 17.90
CA ASP A 214 1.15 6.77 17.71
C ASP A 214 1.79 7.61 18.84
N LEU A 215 0.98 8.29 19.65
CA LEU A 215 1.44 9.02 20.84
C LEU A 215 1.67 8.12 22.06
N LYS A 216 1.35 6.83 21.97
CA LYS A 216 1.53 5.86 23.06
C LYS A 216 2.98 5.35 23.21
N GLY A 217 3.93 6.04 22.58
CA GLY A 217 5.37 5.82 22.73
C GLY A 217 5.99 4.92 21.66
N GLU A 218 7.32 4.89 21.64
CA GLU A 218 8.14 4.23 20.61
C GLU A 218 7.77 2.76 20.38
N ALA A 219 7.55 1.99 21.46
CA ALA A 219 7.18 0.58 21.35
C ALA A 219 5.86 0.39 20.60
N ARG A 220 4.89 1.31 20.77
CA ARG A 220 3.63 1.25 20.01
C ARG A 220 3.83 1.65 18.56
N VAL A 221 4.59 2.71 18.30
CA VAL A 221 4.96 3.13 16.93
C VAL A 221 5.60 1.98 16.16
N LYS A 222 6.55 1.25 16.78
CA LYS A 222 7.14 0.06 16.14
C LYS A 222 6.08 -1.00 15.81
N ARG A 223 5.20 -1.34 16.76
CA ARG A 223 4.14 -2.32 16.52
C ARG A 223 3.18 -1.88 15.42
N MET A 224 2.82 -0.59 15.34
CA MET A 224 2.00 -0.05 14.24
C MET A 224 2.67 -0.24 12.87
N LEU A 225 4.01 -0.12 12.81
CA LEU A 225 4.74 -0.41 11.57
C LEU A 225 4.70 -1.90 11.22
N ASP A 226 4.83 -2.77 12.22
CA ASP A 226 4.75 -4.22 12.03
C ASP A 226 3.33 -4.64 11.56
N GLU A 227 2.28 -4.04 12.14
CA GLU A 227 0.84 -4.24 11.83
C GLU A 227 0.43 -3.69 10.45
N GLN A 228 1.32 -2.99 9.76
CA GLN A 228 1.12 -2.43 8.43
C GLN A 228 2.19 -2.89 7.44
N SER A 229 2.94 -3.95 7.79
CA SER A 229 4.09 -4.47 7.03
C SER A 229 3.82 -4.63 5.53
N MET A 230 2.67 -5.17 5.14
CA MET A 230 2.30 -5.36 3.74
C MET A 230 2.17 -4.03 2.96
N LEU A 231 1.75 -2.93 3.61
CA LEU A 231 1.73 -1.61 2.96
C LEU A 231 3.14 -1.18 2.57
N TYR A 232 4.08 -1.33 3.49
CA TYR A 232 5.46 -0.93 3.30
C TYR A 232 6.19 -1.81 2.29
N ALA A 233 5.94 -3.13 2.35
CA ALA A 233 6.47 -4.06 1.38
C ALA A 233 6.06 -3.70 -0.06
N VAL A 234 4.76 -3.50 -0.28
CA VAL A 234 4.24 -3.08 -1.59
C VAL A 234 4.85 -1.75 -2.02
N ASN A 235 4.97 -0.77 -1.10
CA ASN A 235 5.61 0.51 -1.39
C ASN A 235 7.01 0.30 -1.96
N LEU A 236 7.86 -0.39 -1.21
CA LEU A 236 9.23 -0.68 -1.58
C LEU A 236 9.35 -1.40 -2.93
N LEU A 237 8.43 -2.31 -3.24
CA LEU A 237 8.39 -3.04 -4.52
C LEU A 237 7.95 -2.18 -5.71
N GLY A 238 7.22 -1.09 -5.47
CA GLY A 238 6.66 -0.24 -6.53
C GLY A 238 5.46 -0.86 -7.27
N LEU A 239 4.77 -1.82 -6.66
CA LEU A 239 3.64 -2.55 -7.24
C LEU A 239 2.28 -1.83 -7.11
N PRO A 240 1.36 -2.00 -8.06
CA PRO A 240 0.02 -1.50 -7.88
C PRO A 240 -0.73 -2.27 -6.78
N ALA A 241 -1.62 -1.58 -6.07
CA ALA A 241 -2.49 -2.17 -5.07
C ALA A 241 -3.81 -1.41 -4.92
N ALA A 242 -4.92 -2.08 -5.24
CA ALA A 242 -6.26 -1.57 -4.99
C ALA A 242 -6.66 -1.88 -3.53
N ALA A 243 -7.14 -0.88 -2.79
CA ALA A 243 -7.79 -1.08 -1.49
C ALA A 243 -9.30 -0.91 -1.68
N VAL A 244 -10.07 -1.87 -1.17
CA VAL A 244 -11.53 -1.91 -1.30
C VAL A 244 -12.17 -2.23 0.06
N PRO A 245 -13.20 -1.46 0.48
CA PRO A 245 -13.94 -1.78 1.70
C PRO A 245 -14.69 -3.11 1.58
N THR A 246 -14.80 -3.84 2.68
CA THR A 246 -15.62 -5.07 2.76
C THR A 246 -16.81 -4.91 3.72
N GLY A 247 -16.86 -3.81 4.48
CA GLY A 247 -17.99 -3.50 5.36
C GLY A 247 -17.56 -2.72 6.60
N LEU A 248 -18.30 -2.94 7.69
CA LEU A 248 -18.03 -2.37 9.01
C LEU A 248 -17.77 -3.48 10.02
N HIS A 249 -16.87 -3.22 10.96
CA HIS A 249 -16.69 -3.98 12.18
C HIS A 249 -16.85 -3.03 13.36
N ASP A 250 -17.84 -3.28 14.23
CA ASP A 250 -18.17 -2.40 15.37
C ASP A 250 -18.34 -0.93 14.99
N GLY A 251 -18.97 -0.70 13.82
CA GLY A 251 -19.20 0.64 13.28
C GLY A 251 -17.98 1.31 12.63
N VAL A 252 -16.81 0.66 12.65
CA VAL A 252 -15.56 1.13 12.04
C VAL A 252 -15.35 0.47 10.66
N PRO A 253 -14.92 1.20 9.63
CA PRO A 253 -14.60 0.61 8.32
C PRO A 253 -13.57 -0.50 8.37
N ILE A 254 -13.79 -1.53 7.55
CA ILE A 254 -12.84 -2.60 7.30
C ILE A 254 -12.78 -2.90 5.79
N GLY A 255 -11.69 -3.51 5.35
CA GLY A 255 -11.42 -3.77 3.95
C GLY A 255 -10.12 -4.51 3.73
N VAL A 256 -9.87 -4.80 2.47
CA VAL A 256 -8.72 -5.58 2.00
C VAL A 256 -7.98 -4.83 0.92
N GLN A 257 -6.80 -5.32 0.54
CA GLN A 257 -6.12 -4.87 -0.67
C GLN A 257 -5.83 -6.03 -1.62
N ILE A 258 -5.91 -5.72 -2.90
CA ILE A 258 -5.48 -6.57 -4.01
C ILE A 258 -4.22 -5.97 -4.60
N ILE A 259 -3.11 -6.69 -4.51
CA ILE A 259 -1.80 -6.31 -5.04
C ILE A 259 -1.59 -7.05 -6.35
N GLY A 260 -1.14 -6.36 -7.38
CA GLY A 260 -0.91 -6.96 -8.71
C GLY A 260 0.50 -6.68 -9.23
N PRO A 261 0.83 -7.21 -10.42
CA PRO A 261 2.13 -7.00 -11.03
C PRO A 261 2.24 -5.57 -11.59
N ARG A 262 3.47 -5.13 -11.85
CA ARG A 262 3.73 -3.78 -12.36
C ARG A 262 2.89 -3.49 -13.61
N PHE A 263 2.29 -2.32 -13.62
CA PHE A 263 1.44 -1.78 -14.68
C PHE A 263 0.17 -2.58 -14.97
N ARG A 264 -0.25 -3.44 -14.04
CA ARG A 264 -1.52 -4.20 -14.11
C ARG A 264 -2.53 -3.73 -13.07
N GLU A 265 -2.71 -2.40 -12.98
CA GLU A 265 -3.78 -1.81 -12.16
C GLU A 265 -5.17 -2.31 -12.59
N ASP A 266 -5.34 -2.66 -13.87
CA ASP A 266 -6.54 -3.30 -14.42
C ASP A 266 -6.92 -4.55 -13.63
N LEU A 267 -5.98 -5.48 -13.41
CA LEU A 267 -6.24 -6.72 -12.67
C LEU A 267 -6.61 -6.43 -11.20
N CYS A 268 -5.90 -5.48 -10.56
CA CYS A 268 -6.23 -5.08 -9.19
C CYS A 268 -7.64 -4.50 -9.08
N LEU A 269 -8.00 -3.63 -10.03
CA LEU A 269 -9.29 -2.96 -10.06
C LEU A 269 -10.43 -3.93 -10.46
N ASP A 270 -10.18 -4.92 -11.30
CA ASP A 270 -11.17 -5.94 -11.68
C ASP A 270 -11.53 -6.82 -10.47
N ALA A 271 -10.53 -7.28 -9.73
CA ALA A 271 -10.74 -8.03 -8.49
C ALA A 271 -11.40 -7.16 -7.40
N ALA A 272 -10.97 -5.90 -7.25
CA ALA A 272 -11.62 -4.97 -6.34
C ALA A 272 -13.08 -4.70 -6.71
N GLN A 273 -13.40 -4.59 -8.01
CA GLN A 273 -14.77 -4.40 -8.49
C GLN A 273 -15.65 -5.62 -8.18
N ALA A 274 -15.12 -6.83 -8.29
CA ALA A 274 -15.85 -8.05 -7.91
C ALA A 274 -16.21 -8.04 -6.42
N ILE A 275 -15.28 -7.63 -5.55
CA ILE A 275 -15.53 -7.47 -4.12
C ILE A 275 -16.59 -6.39 -3.88
N GLU A 276 -16.40 -5.19 -4.43
CA GLU A 276 -17.34 -4.08 -4.31
C GLU A 276 -18.74 -4.45 -4.82
N GLY A 277 -18.85 -5.16 -5.93
CA GLY A 277 -20.13 -5.58 -6.50
C GLY A 277 -20.91 -6.52 -5.58
N ALA A 278 -20.21 -7.35 -4.81
CA ALA A 278 -20.84 -8.27 -3.85
C ALA A 278 -21.21 -7.58 -2.52
N VAL A 279 -20.39 -6.63 -2.04
CA VAL A 279 -20.58 -6.01 -0.72
C VAL A 279 -21.23 -4.63 -0.78
N GLY A 280 -21.35 -4.03 -1.95
CA GLY A 280 -21.83 -2.66 -2.19
C GLY A 280 -20.80 -1.57 -1.89
N VAL A 281 -21.16 -0.32 -2.19
CA VAL A 281 -20.32 0.86 -1.97
C VAL A 281 -20.47 1.34 -0.51
N LEU A 282 -19.46 1.08 0.33
CA LEU A 282 -19.52 1.42 1.75
C LEU A 282 -19.68 2.93 2.02
N ALA A 283 -19.08 3.77 1.17
CA ALA A 283 -19.11 5.22 1.32
C ALA A 283 -20.55 5.78 1.30
N GLU A 284 -21.46 5.18 0.51
CA GLU A 284 -22.87 5.59 0.46
C GLU A 284 -23.56 5.36 1.81
N ARG A 285 -23.36 4.17 2.40
CA ARG A 285 -23.90 3.81 3.73
C ARG A 285 -23.33 4.67 4.84
N LEU A 286 -22.08 5.09 4.74
CA LEU A 286 -21.44 5.97 5.72
C LEU A 286 -22.02 7.38 5.66
N LEU A 287 -22.31 7.89 4.45
CA LEU A 287 -22.91 9.21 4.27
C LEU A 287 -24.36 9.24 4.75
N GLU A 288 -25.12 8.15 4.64
CA GLU A 288 -26.48 8.05 5.19
C GLU A 288 -26.51 8.12 6.73
N ARG A 289 -25.38 7.90 7.41
CA ARG A 289 -25.26 7.96 8.87
C ARG A 289 -24.82 9.34 9.39
N ALA A 290 -24.38 10.24 8.52
CA ALA A 290 -23.82 11.55 8.85
C ALA A 290 -24.90 12.64 8.85
#